data_AF-A0A3B1C4X2-F1
#
_entry.id   AF-A0A3B1C4X2-F1
#
_cell.length_a   1.000
_cell.length_b   1.000
_cell.length_c   1.000
_cell.angle_alpha   90.00
_cell.angle_beta   90.00
_cell.angle_gamma   90.00
#
_symmetry.space_group_name_H-M   'P 1'
#
loop_
_entity.id
_entity.type
_entity.pdbx_description
1 polymer ?
#
loop_
_entity_poly.entity_id
_entity_poly.type
_entity_poly.pdbx_seq_one_letter_code
_entity_poly.pdbx_strand_id
1 'polypeptide(L)'
;MKLNKFIWAILAIVLTMPSMALATMVDFTDPAWSGAMNQEDYNVNYGGLNVKALANPDDATLWQDSTDGLGVQYNYENDEIEGNERLLIKFSQMVLLNTIYIADLFYEHGYYEIGRYKLYDGSSWSSWNGFSATNPTYSPANGEINFEVNQMVSKIKFSAPGKIHCSGKGHEFALQGLKVNEVPEPSTIILLGAGLVGFALMRRRDGLKVN
;
A
#
# COMPACT_ATOMS: atom_id res chain seq x y z
N MET A 1 44.16 29.97 -2.87
CA MET A 1 43.87 28.52 -2.92
C MET A 1 42.84 28.07 -1.87
N LYS A 2 41.68 28.76 -1.70
CA LYS A 2 40.76 28.46 -0.57
C LYS A 2 39.28 28.23 -0.93
N LEU A 3 38.78 28.76 -2.06
CA LEU A 3 37.34 28.64 -2.40
C LEU A 3 36.98 27.31 -3.08
N ASN A 4 37.84 26.77 -3.96
CA ASN A 4 37.54 25.53 -4.68
C ASN A 4 37.44 24.30 -3.77
N LYS A 5 38.24 24.20 -2.70
CA LYS A 5 38.19 23.05 -1.78
C LYS A 5 36.91 23.02 -0.94
N PHE A 6 36.32 24.19 -0.66
CA PHE A 6 35.11 24.30 0.16
C PHE A 6 33.85 23.90 -0.64
N ILE A 7 33.79 24.28 -1.93
CA ILE A 7 32.67 23.91 -2.82
C ILE A 7 32.63 22.38 -3.05
N TRP A 8 33.78 21.75 -3.26
CA TRP A 8 33.84 20.28 -3.42
C TRP A 8 33.46 19.53 -2.13
N ALA A 9 33.77 20.07 -0.95
CA ALA A 9 33.36 19.48 0.32
C ALA A 9 31.84 19.55 0.54
N ILE A 10 31.18 20.66 0.18
CA ILE A 10 29.71 20.80 0.26
C ILE A 10 29.02 19.86 -0.74
N LEU A 11 29.54 19.75 -1.96
CA LEU A 11 28.98 18.85 -2.99
C LEU A 11 29.05 17.36 -2.57
N ALA A 12 30.12 16.97 -1.86
CA ALA A 12 30.28 15.61 -1.34
C ALA A 12 29.33 15.30 -0.18
N ILE A 13 28.97 16.27 0.66
CA ILE A 13 28.08 16.08 1.83
C ILE A 13 26.61 15.95 1.41
N VAL A 14 26.17 16.66 0.35
CA VAL A 14 24.78 16.58 -0.15
C VAL A 14 24.48 15.23 -0.82
N LEU A 15 25.51 14.55 -1.36
CA LEU A 15 25.37 13.26 -2.05
C LEU A 15 25.27 12.05 -1.11
N THR A 16 25.45 12.23 0.20
CA THR A 16 25.46 11.13 1.18
C THR A 16 24.30 11.17 2.16
N MET A 17 23.24 11.93 1.90
CA MET A 17 22.03 11.85 2.73
C MET A 17 21.13 10.71 2.20
N PRO A 18 21.15 9.51 2.81
CA PRO A 18 20.12 8.53 2.50
C PRO A 18 18.79 9.12 2.94
N SER A 19 17.83 9.25 2.03
CA SER A 19 16.44 9.39 2.45
C SER A 19 16.06 8.07 3.11
N MET A 20 16.02 8.05 4.44
CA MET A 20 15.50 6.90 5.16
C MET A 20 14.01 6.80 4.81
N ALA A 21 13.64 5.78 4.05
CA ALA A 21 12.25 5.42 3.89
C ALA A 21 11.73 5.00 5.26
N LEU A 22 10.91 5.86 5.86
CA LEU A 22 10.19 5.49 7.07
C LEU A 22 9.07 4.52 6.67
N ALA A 23 8.81 3.56 7.55
CA ALA A 23 7.65 2.71 7.42
C ALA A 23 6.39 3.56 7.61
N THR A 24 5.51 3.53 6.62
CA THR A 24 4.21 4.18 6.62
C THR A 24 3.16 3.13 6.91
N MET A 25 2.34 3.37 7.92
CA MET A 25 1.14 2.58 8.18
C MET A 25 -0.03 3.21 7.43
N VAL A 26 -0.58 2.47 6.47
CA VAL A 26 -1.89 2.78 5.89
C VAL A 26 -2.92 2.11 6.79
N ASP A 27 -3.52 2.90 7.67
CA ASP A 27 -4.52 2.45 8.63
C ASP A 27 -5.91 2.77 8.10
N PHE A 28 -6.69 1.74 7.77
CA PHE A 28 -8.05 1.90 7.22
C PHE A 28 -9.11 2.13 8.30
N THR A 29 -8.74 2.03 9.58
CA THR A 29 -9.59 2.44 10.70
C THR A 29 -9.49 3.96 10.96
N ASP A 30 -8.50 4.63 10.36
CA ASP A 30 -8.26 6.06 10.53
C ASP A 30 -9.44 6.90 9.98
N PRO A 31 -9.89 7.95 10.70
CA PRO A 31 -10.95 8.85 10.25
C PRO A 31 -10.73 9.47 8.86
N ALA A 32 -9.50 9.53 8.36
CA ALA A 32 -9.20 9.95 6.99
C ALA A 32 -9.95 9.12 5.93
N TRP A 33 -10.29 7.86 6.23
CA TRP A 33 -11.07 6.98 5.35
C TRP A 33 -12.59 7.08 5.51
N SER A 34 -13.11 7.86 6.46
CA SER A 34 -14.56 8.00 6.66
C SER A 34 -15.32 8.50 5.42
N GLY A 35 -14.65 9.26 4.55
CA GLY A 35 -15.21 9.71 3.27
C GLY A 35 -15.32 8.63 2.19
N ALA A 36 -14.78 7.43 2.41
CA ALA A 36 -14.87 6.31 1.47
C ALA A 36 -16.27 5.68 1.44
N MET A 37 -17.06 5.85 2.51
CA MET A 37 -18.36 5.22 2.63
C MET A 37 -19.29 5.57 1.46
N ASN A 38 -19.92 4.55 0.87
CA ASN A 38 -20.78 4.65 -0.30
C ASN A 38 -20.09 5.21 -1.56
N GLN A 39 -18.75 5.19 -1.63
CA GLN A 39 -18.01 5.58 -2.84
C GLN A 39 -17.48 4.34 -3.56
N GLU A 40 -17.52 4.31 -4.89
CA GLU A 40 -16.87 3.24 -5.68
C GLU A 40 -15.34 3.25 -5.50
N ASP A 41 -14.78 4.43 -5.26
CA ASP A 41 -13.37 4.61 -4.97
C ASP A 41 -13.11 5.80 -4.04
N TYR A 42 -11.99 5.73 -3.30
CA TYR A 42 -11.59 6.79 -2.40
C TYR A 42 -10.06 6.85 -2.27
N ASN A 43 -9.52 8.05 -2.01
CA ASN A 43 -8.08 8.27 -1.90
C ASN A 43 -7.69 9.04 -0.64
N VAL A 44 -6.58 8.64 -0.04
CA VAL A 44 -5.98 9.29 1.14
C VAL A 44 -4.47 9.46 0.90
N ASN A 45 -3.91 10.57 1.37
CA ASN A 45 -2.47 10.82 1.33
C ASN A 45 -1.82 10.51 2.69
N TYR A 46 -0.84 9.62 2.69
CA TYR A 46 -0.02 9.29 3.85
C TYR A 46 1.41 9.81 3.65
N GLY A 47 1.67 11.04 4.09
CA GLY A 47 3.03 11.59 4.13
C GLY A 47 3.74 11.70 2.77
N GLY A 48 2.98 11.81 1.67
CA GLY A 48 3.52 11.81 0.30
C GLY A 48 3.07 10.61 -0.53
N LEU A 49 2.71 9.49 0.10
CA LEU A 49 2.14 8.33 -0.57
C LEU A 49 0.62 8.51 -0.76
N ASN A 50 0.14 8.61 -1.99
CA ASN A 50 -1.30 8.52 -2.25
C ASN A 50 -1.72 7.06 -2.35
N VAL A 51 -2.72 6.69 -1.54
CA VAL A 51 -3.33 5.36 -1.51
C VAL A 51 -4.76 5.49 -2.00
N LYS A 52 -5.14 4.69 -2.99
CA LYS A 52 -6.51 4.65 -3.55
C LYS A 52 -7.12 3.27 -3.36
N ALA A 53 -8.27 3.21 -2.71
CA ALA A 53 -9.10 2.01 -2.64
C ALA A 53 -10.18 2.04 -3.73
N LEU A 54 -10.51 0.88 -4.29
CA LEU A 54 -11.59 0.71 -5.26
C LEU A 54 -12.38 -0.55 -4.92
N ALA A 55 -13.70 -0.42 -4.86
CA ALA A 55 -14.62 -1.53 -4.79
C ALA A 55 -14.83 -2.16 -6.18
N ASN A 56 -15.22 -3.43 -6.19
CA ASN A 56 -15.57 -4.20 -7.39
C ASN A 56 -16.50 -5.33 -6.94
N PRO A 57 -17.50 -5.80 -7.70
CA PRO A 57 -17.83 -5.48 -9.11
C PRO A 57 -18.30 -4.04 -9.33
N ASP A 58 -18.61 -3.70 -10.59
CA ASP A 58 -19.26 -2.43 -10.91
C ASP A 58 -20.54 -2.29 -10.05
N ASP A 59 -20.87 -1.06 -9.65
CA ASP A 59 -21.93 -0.70 -8.69
C ASP A 59 -21.67 -1.09 -7.22
N ALA A 60 -20.58 -1.79 -6.90
CA ALA A 60 -20.16 -1.98 -5.51
C ALA A 60 -19.52 -0.69 -4.96
N THR A 61 -19.77 -0.41 -3.68
CA THR A 61 -19.18 0.74 -2.99
C THR A 61 -18.27 0.29 -1.86
N LEU A 62 -17.39 1.18 -1.40
CA LEU A 62 -16.57 0.95 -0.22
C LEU A 62 -17.40 1.13 1.04
N TRP A 63 -17.11 0.29 2.02
CA TRP A 63 -17.56 0.46 3.40
C TRP A 63 -16.36 0.67 4.30
N GLN A 64 -16.50 1.57 5.27
CA GLN A 64 -15.44 1.86 6.22
C GLN A 64 -16.00 1.87 7.63
N ASP A 65 -15.39 1.08 8.51
CA ASP A 65 -15.65 1.11 9.94
C ASP A 65 -14.37 1.48 10.71
N SER A 66 -14.52 2.26 11.78
CA SER A 66 -13.39 2.70 12.62
C SER A 66 -12.80 1.62 13.53
N THR A 67 -13.39 0.42 13.54
CA THR A 67 -12.98 -0.77 14.28
C THR A 67 -12.35 -1.77 13.32
N ASP A 68 -13.07 -2.07 12.23
CA ASP A 68 -12.76 -3.22 11.36
C ASP A 68 -11.88 -2.83 10.17
N GLY A 69 -12.03 -1.61 9.69
CA GLY A 69 -11.28 -1.06 8.55
C GLY A 69 -12.14 -0.97 7.30
N LEU A 70 -11.61 -1.44 6.17
CA LEU A 70 -12.21 -1.24 4.85
C LEU A 70 -12.75 -2.55 4.26
N GLY A 71 -14.02 -2.54 3.89
CA GLY A 71 -14.72 -3.62 3.19
C GLY A 71 -15.34 -3.18 1.87
N VAL A 72 -16.25 -3.99 1.35
CA VAL A 72 -17.03 -3.71 0.14
C VAL A 72 -18.51 -3.89 0.44
N GLN A 73 -19.29 -2.89 0.11
CA GLN A 73 -20.75 -2.94 0.16
C GLN A 73 -21.29 -3.35 -1.20
N TYR A 74 -21.94 -4.51 -1.27
CA TYR A 74 -22.61 -4.94 -2.50
C TYR A 74 -23.89 -5.74 -2.26
N ASN A 75 -23.82 -7.06 -2.05
CA ASN A 75 -25.02 -7.94 -2.16
C ASN A 75 -25.24 -8.94 -1.02
N TYR A 76 -24.25 -9.18 -0.15
CA TYR A 76 -24.40 -10.17 0.91
C TYR A 76 -24.33 -9.49 2.28
N GLU A 77 -23.14 -9.08 2.72
CA GLU A 77 -22.93 -8.19 3.86
C GLU A 77 -22.38 -6.84 3.37
N ASN A 78 -22.50 -5.80 4.21
CA ASN A 78 -22.29 -4.42 3.73
C ASN A 78 -20.88 -3.91 4.03
N ASP A 79 -20.08 -4.66 4.77
CA ASP A 79 -18.95 -4.15 5.53
C ASP A 79 -17.66 -4.98 5.41
N GLU A 80 -17.71 -6.11 4.70
CA GLU A 80 -16.60 -7.04 4.54
C GLU A 80 -16.30 -7.31 3.06
N ILE A 81 -15.31 -8.16 2.75
CA ILE A 81 -14.94 -8.53 1.38
C ILE A 81 -15.27 -9.99 1.13
N GLU A 82 -16.19 -10.26 0.20
CA GLU A 82 -16.67 -11.63 0.05
C GLU A 82 -17.28 -11.96 -1.33
N GLY A 83 -17.51 -13.25 -1.57
CA GLY A 83 -18.15 -13.74 -2.79
C GLY A 83 -17.52 -13.23 -4.09
N ASN A 84 -18.28 -12.39 -4.81
CA ASN A 84 -17.83 -11.78 -6.07
C ASN A 84 -17.08 -10.46 -5.89
N GLU A 85 -17.01 -9.93 -4.68
CA GLU A 85 -16.44 -8.62 -4.37
C GLU A 85 -14.92 -8.64 -4.33
N ARG A 86 -14.31 -7.54 -4.76
CA ARG A 86 -12.85 -7.36 -4.70
C ARG A 86 -12.55 -5.96 -4.20
N LEU A 87 -11.75 -5.87 -3.16
CA LEU A 87 -11.10 -4.63 -2.78
C LEU A 87 -9.76 -4.52 -3.50
N LEU A 88 -9.55 -3.43 -4.24
CA LEU A 88 -8.30 -3.11 -4.92
C LEU A 88 -7.67 -1.87 -4.29
N ILE A 89 -6.47 -2.03 -3.75
CA ILE A 89 -5.65 -0.91 -3.27
C ILE A 89 -4.57 -0.59 -4.30
N LYS A 90 -4.41 0.69 -4.62
CA LYS A 90 -3.39 1.23 -5.53
C LYS A 90 -2.52 2.23 -4.78
N PHE A 91 -1.22 2.15 -5.00
CA PHE A 91 -0.23 3.10 -4.51
C PHE A 91 0.19 4.04 -5.66
N SER A 92 0.46 5.32 -5.37
CA SER A 92 0.95 6.27 -6.39
C SER A 92 2.34 5.96 -6.92
N GLN A 93 3.11 5.15 -6.17
CA GLN A 93 4.44 4.69 -6.53
C GLN A 93 4.62 3.24 -6.08
N MET A 94 5.72 2.60 -6.51
CA MET A 94 6.09 1.28 -5.97
C MET A 94 6.42 1.41 -4.49
N VAL A 95 5.94 0.48 -3.68
CA VAL A 95 6.22 0.38 -2.24
C VAL A 95 6.69 -1.03 -1.89
N LEU A 96 7.50 -1.15 -0.83
CA LEU A 96 7.75 -2.45 -0.21
C LEU A 96 6.60 -2.73 0.77
N LEU A 97 5.70 -3.64 0.43
CA LEU A 97 4.65 -4.10 1.32
C LEU A 97 5.23 -5.10 2.32
N ASN A 98 5.28 -4.72 3.60
CA ASN A 98 5.83 -5.54 4.67
C ASN A 98 4.79 -6.44 5.30
N THR A 99 3.65 -5.87 5.72
CA THR A 99 2.64 -6.57 6.52
C THR A 99 1.23 -6.19 6.07
N ILE A 100 0.34 -7.16 6.06
CA ILE A 100 -1.11 -6.97 5.87
C ILE A 100 -1.80 -7.25 7.22
N TYR A 101 -2.74 -6.38 7.59
CA TYR A 101 -3.58 -6.51 8.78
C TYR A 101 -5.03 -6.71 8.35
N ILE A 102 -5.66 -7.76 8.87
CA ILE A 102 -7.01 -8.20 8.53
C ILE A 102 -7.82 -8.24 9.84
N ALA A 103 -9.07 -7.80 9.78
CA ALA A 103 -10.08 -7.97 10.82
C ALA A 103 -11.21 -8.87 10.31
N ASP A 104 -12.09 -9.27 11.22
CA ASP A 104 -13.27 -10.10 10.95
C ASP A 104 -12.97 -11.38 10.19
N LEU A 105 -11.94 -12.09 10.63
CA LEU A 105 -11.58 -13.40 10.10
C LEU A 105 -11.59 -14.45 11.22
N PHE A 106 -12.69 -15.19 11.32
CA PHE A 106 -13.01 -16.02 12.48
C PHE A 106 -12.81 -17.52 12.26
N TYR A 107 -12.56 -18.22 13.37
CA TYR A 107 -12.82 -19.64 13.48
C TYR A 107 -14.16 -19.82 14.21
N GLU A 108 -15.20 -20.13 13.45
CA GLU A 108 -16.55 -20.28 13.97
C GLU A 108 -17.26 -21.46 13.35
N HIS A 109 -18.29 -21.96 14.04
CA HIS A 109 -19.14 -23.07 13.56
C HIS A 109 -18.37 -24.30 13.03
N GLY A 110 -17.16 -24.55 13.56
CA GLY A 110 -16.30 -25.68 13.19
C GLY A 110 -15.54 -25.52 11.86
N TYR A 111 -15.32 -24.29 11.38
CA TYR A 111 -14.50 -24.02 10.19
C TYR A 111 -13.66 -22.74 10.35
N TYR A 112 -12.60 -22.65 9.56
CA TYR A 112 -11.78 -21.44 9.46
C TYR A 112 -12.25 -20.61 8.30
N GLU A 113 -12.47 -19.33 8.54
CA GLU A 113 -12.64 -18.39 7.45
C GLU A 113 -11.35 -18.24 6.66
N ILE A 114 -11.51 -17.96 5.36
CA ILE A 114 -10.39 -17.86 4.44
C ILE A 114 -10.55 -16.65 3.55
N GLY A 115 -9.44 -15.96 3.34
CA GLY A 115 -9.31 -14.90 2.37
C GLY A 115 -8.16 -15.17 1.43
N ARG A 116 -8.03 -14.34 0.42
CA ARG A 116 -6.91 -14.38 -0.52
C ARG A 116 -6.55 -12.99 -1.01
N TYR A 117 -5.28 -12.83 -1.34
CA TYR A 117 -4.76 -11.63 -1.97
C TYR A 117 -3.88 -11.97 -3.16
N LYS A 118 -3.68 -11.00 -4.05
CA LYS A 118 -2.64 -11.05 -5.08
C LYS A 118 -2.02 -9.68 -5.27
N LEU A 119 -0.78 -9.67 -5.73
CA LEU A 119 0.08 -8.50 -5.77
C LEU A 119 0.38 -8.13 -7.23
N TYR A 120 0.47 -6.83 -7.52
CA TYR A 120 0.92 -6.33 -8.83
C TYR A 120 2.26 -5.62 -8.64
N ASP A 121 3.31 -6.15 -9.25
CA ASP A 121 4.71 -5.68 -9.10
C ASP A 121 5.08 -4.51 -10.04
N GLY A 122 4.09 -3.95 -10.73
CA GLY A 122 4.29 -2.96 -11.79
C GLY A 122 4.21 -3.55 -13.20
N SER A 123 4.41 -4.86 -13.35
CA SER A 123 4.43 -5.57 -14.63
C SER A 123 3.36 -6.66 -14.76
N SER A 124 3.13 -7.42 -13.70
CA SER A 124 2.25 -8.59 -13.72
C SER A 124 1.59 -8.83 -12.37
N TRP A 125 0.48 -9.56 -12.39
CA TRP A 125 -0.16 -10.03 -11.16
C TRP A 125 0.44 -11.35 -10.72
N SER A 126 0.71 -11.50 -9.42
CA SER A 126 1.01 -12.79 -8.81
C SER A 126 -0.19 -13.75 -8.90
N SER A 127 0.07 -15.03 -8.63
CA SER A 127 -0.97 -15.97 -8.22
C SER A 127 -1.68 -15.49 -6.95
N TRP A 128 -2.90 -15.98 -6.72
CA TRP A 128 -3.60 -15.76 -5.46
C TRP A 128 -2.88 -16.50 -4.32
N ASN A 129 -2.61 -15.78 -3.24
CA ASN A 129 -2.10 -16.31 -1.99
C ASN A 129 -3.25 -16.36 -1.00
N GLY A 130 -3.49 -17.52 -0.40
CA GLY A 130 -4.52 -17.71 0.62
C GLY A 130 -4.02 -17.38 2.01
N PHE A 131 -4.93 -16.97 2.88
CA PHE A 131 -4.76 -16.90 4.33
C PHE A 131 -6.03 -17.42 4.99
N SER A 132 -5.94 -17.78 6.26
CA SER A 132 -7.06 -18.29 7.02
C SER A 132 -7.08 -17.69 8.41
N ALA A 133 -8.25 -17.67 9.02
CA ALA A 133 -8.38 -17.49 10.46
C ALA A 133 -7.41 -18.43 11.15
N THR A 134 -6.85 -17.97 12.26
CA THR A 134 -6.12 -18.86 13.15
C THR A 134 -7.13 -19.60 14.02
N ASN A 135 -6.74 -20.72 14.63
CA ASN A 135 -7.52 -21.30 15.72
C ASN A 135 -7.02 -20.68 17.00
N PRO A 136 -7.79 -19.80 17.61
CA PRO A 136 -7.51 -19.52 18.97
C PRO A 136 -8.68 -20.02 19.80
N THR A 137 -8.35 -20.83 20.80
CA THR A 137 -9.12 -20.94 22.03
C THR A 137 -9.36 -19.56 22.69
N TYR A 138 -8.82 -18.46 22.11
CA TYR A 138 -8.80 -17.06 22.52
C TYR A 138 -8.58 -16.12 21.30
N SER A 139 -9.53 -15.99 20.38
CA SER A 139 -9.37 -14.96 19.33
C SER A 139 -9.52 -13.61 20.00
N PRO A 140 -8.73 -12.58 19.66
CA PRO A 140 -9.15 -11.22 19.96
C PRO A 140 -10.59 -11.04 19.44
N ALA A 141 -11.36 -10.18 20.11
CA ALA A 141 -12.80 -10.06 19.93
C ALA A 141 -13.26 -9.84 18.48
N ASN A 142 -12.35 -9.46 17.57
CA ASN A 142 -12.62 -8.99 16.21
C ASN A 142 -11.89 -9.77 15.08
N GLY A 143 -11.56 -11.04 15.30
CA GLY A 143 -11.05 -11.90 14.21
C GLY A 143 -9.71 -11.43 13.60
N GLU A 144 -8.89 -10.71 14.37
CA GLU A 144 -7.71 -10.03 13.83
C GLU A 144 -6.57 -11.01 13.51
N ILE A 145 -5.99 -10.89 12.31
CA ILE A 145 -4.73 -11.53 11.94
C ILE A 145 -3.81 -10.56 11.22
N ASN A 146 -2.51 -10.85 11.24
CA ASN A 146 -1.54 -10.19 10.38
C ASN A 146 -0.49 -11.17 9.89
N PHE A 147 0.09 -10.88 8.74
CA PHE A 147 1.14 -11.71 8.15
C PHE A 147 2.10 -10.89 7.28
N GLU A 148 3.35 -11.35 7.22
CA GLU A 148 4.40 -10.72 6.45
C GLU A 148 4.31 -11.07 4.96
N VAL A 149 4.59 -10.08 4.11
CA VAL A 149 4.61 -10.20 2.64
C VAL A 149 6.02 -9.92 2.11
N ASN A 150 6.61 -8.81 2.52
CA ASN A 150 7.96 -8.35 2.14
C ASN A 150 8.20 -8.32 0.61
N GLN A 151 7.26 -7.76 -0.15
CA GLN A 151 7.34 -7.68 -1.62
C GLN A 151 7.09 -6.28 -2.16
N MET A 152 7.72 -5.99 -3.30
CA MET A 152 7.56 -4.74 -4.02
C MET A 152 6.26 -4.75 -4.82
N VAL A 153 5.39 -3.77 -4.60
CA VAL A 153 4.06 -3.72 -5.21
C VAL A 153 3.66 -2.28 -5.58
N SER A 154 2.81 -2.15 -6.59
CA SER A 154 2.05 -0.91 -6.86
C SER A 154 0.55 -1.09 -6.67
N LYS A 155 0.06 -2.34 -6.62
CA LYS A 155 -1.34 -2.65 -6.34
C LYS A 155 -1.46 -3.96 -5.56
N ILE A 156 -2.50 -4.07 -4.76
CA ILE A 156 -2.91 -5.31 -4.10
C ILE A 156 -4.42 -5.49 -4.26
N LYS A 157 -4.84 -6.73 -4.54
CA LYS A 157 -6.25 -7.09 -4.67
C LYS A 157 -6.62 -8.16 -3.66
N PHE A 158 -7.76 -7.99 -3.01
CA PHE A 158 -8.32 -8.89 -2.02
C PHE A 158 -9.61 -9.57 -2.54
N SER A 159 -9.95 -10.71 -1.94
CA SER A 159 -11.15 -11.50 -2.22
C SER A 159 -11.33 -12.52 -1.10
N ALA A 160 -12.57 -12.81 -0.73
CA ALA A 160 -12.92 -14.07 -0.07
C ALA A 160 -13.89 -14.89 -0.95
N PRO A 161 -14.09 -16.19 -0.64
CA PRO A 161 -15.11 -17.00 -1.29
C PRO A 161 -16.56 -16.57 -1.04
N GLY A 162 -16.84 -15.85 0.05
CA GLY A 162 -18.20 -15.64 0.57
C GLY A 162 -18.89 -16.95 0.96
N LYS A 163 -20.22 -16.93 0.97
CA LYS A 163 -21.01 -18.09 1.37
C LYS A 163 -20.85 -19.30 0.45
N ILE A 164 -20.38 -20.40 1.02
CA ILE A 164 -20.36 -21.70 0.33
C ILE A 164 -21.74 -22.38 0.50
N HIS A 165 -22.54 -22.35 -0.58
CA HIS A 165 -23.97 -22.74 -0.60
C HIS A 165 -24.31 -24.09 0.07
N CYS A 166 -23.42 -25.08 -0.02
CA CYS A 166 -23.67 -26.43 0.51
C CYS A 166 -23.26 -26.62 1.98
N SER A 167 -22.46 -25.72 2.54
CA SER A 167 -21.95 -25.84 3.91
C SER A 167 -22.46 -24.75 4.86
N GLY A 168 -23.09 -23.69 4.32
CA GLY A 168 -23.53 -22.54 5.11
C GLY A 168 -22.39 -21.77 5.76
N LYS A 169 -21.15 -21.95 5.26
CA LYS A 169 -19.94 -21.31 5.77
C LYS A 169 -19.77 -19.97 5.08
N GLY A 170 -19.79 -18.88 5.87
CA GLY A 170 -19.39 -17.54 5.45
C GLY A 170 -17.87 -17.48 5.34
N HIS A 171 -17.37 -16.66 4.41
CA HIS A 171 -15.94 -16.42 4.29
C HIS A 171 -15.79 -14.98 3.82
N GLU A 172 -15.40 -14.16 4.76
CA GLU A 172 -15.45 -12.71 4.70
C GLU A 172 -14.36 -12.16 5.62
N PHE A 173 -14.04 -10.88 5.46
CA PHE A 173 -13.05 -10.16 6.25
C PHE A 173 -13.03 -8.68 5.89
N ALA A 174 -12.55 -7.84 6.81
CA ALA A 174 -12.23 -6.45 6.56
C ALA A 174 -10.71 -6.23 6.45
N LEU A 175 -10.30 -5.26 5.61
CA LEU A 175 -8.90 -4.84 5.51
C LEU A 175 -8.63 -3.74 6.53
N GLN A 176 -7.94 -4.07 7.62
CA GLN A 176 -7.64 -3.13 8.70
C GLN A 176 -6.45 -2.22 8.37
N GLY A 177 -5.41 -2.76 7.72
CA GLY A 177 -4.24 -1.94 7.42
C GLY A 177 -3.14 -2.58 6.58
N LEU A 178 -2.22 -1.75 6.11
CA LEU A 178 -1.03 -2.15 5.35
C LEU A 178 0.19 -1.40 5.87
N LYS A 179 1.23 -2.15 6.26
CA LYS A 179 2.54 -1.57 6.58
C LYS A 179 3.41 -1.60 5.33
N VAL A 180 3.77 -0.41 4.86
CA VAL A 180 4.56 -0.22 3.63
C VAL A 180 5.77 0.65 3.89
N ASN A 181 6.87 0.40 3.19
CA ASN A 181 7.96 1.37 3.09
C ASN A 181 7.93 1.99 1.70
N GLU A 182 7.96 3.32 1.64
CA GLU A 182 8.19 4.01 0.38
C GLU A 182 9.55 3.60 -0.20
N VAL A 183 9.62 3.49 -1.52
CA VAL A 183 10.89 3.25 -2.19
C VAL A 183 11.49 4.63 -2.44
N PRO A 184 12.65 4.96 -1.84
CA PRO A 184 13.29 6.22 -2.13
C PRO A 184 13.38 6.47 -3.63
N GLU A 185 12.91 7.64 -4.07
CA GLU A 185 13.22 8.07 -5.43
C GLU A 185 14.74 8.01 -5.59
N PRO A 186 15.25 7.36 -6.65
CA PRO A 186 16.68 7.30 -6.84
C PRO A 186 17.26 8.71 -6.84
N SER A 187 18.29 8.93 -6.02
CA SER A 187 19.06 10.18 -6.01
C SER A 187 19.69 10.52 -7.37
N THR A 188 19.56 9.61 -8.35
CA THR A 188 19.90 9.81 -9.75
C THR A 188 19.17 11.00 -10.38
N ILE A 189 17.94 11.36 -9.97
CA ILE A 189 17.27 12.56 -10.49
C ILE A 189 18.01 13.81 -10.04
N ILE A 190 18.36 13.88 -8.75
CA ILE A 190 19.15 14.98 -8.20
C ILE A 190 20.54 15.00 -8.83
N LEU A 191 21.18 13.83 -9.00
CA LEU A 191 22.50 13.70 -9.61
C LEU A 191 22.47 14.13 -11.08
N LEU A 192 21.43 13.75 -11.83
CA LEU A 192 21.24 14.16 -13.22
C LEU A 192 21.05 15.67 -13.31
N GLY A 193 20.17 16.24 -12.46
CA GLY A 193 19.95 17.68 -12.38
C GLY A 193 21.25 18.43 -12.04
N ALA A 194 21.98 17.98 -11.02
CA ALA A 194 23.26 18.56 -10.62
C ALA A 194 24.31 18.42 -11.73
N GLY A 195 24.36 17.28 -12.41
CA GLY A 195 25.24 17.03 -13.55
C GLY A 195 24.99 18.00 -14.70
N LEU A 196 23.73 18.20 -15.09
CA LEU A 196 23.34 19.15 -16.14
C LEU A 196 23.71 20.59 -15.80
N VAL A 197 23.47 21.02 -14.56
CA VAL A 197 23.89 22.35 -14.07
C VAL A 197 25.41 22.50 -14.12
N GLY A 198 26.16 21.48 -13.67
CA GLY A 198 27.62 21.45 -13.74
C GLY A 198 28.14 21.62 -15.18
N PHE A 199 27.57 20.88 -16.13
CA PHE A 199 27.93 21.00 -17.55
C PHE A 199 27.64 22.39 -18.12
N ALA A 200 26.49 22.99 -17.80
CA ALA A 200 26.14 24.33 -18.26
C ALA A 200 27.12 25.41 -17.76
N LEU A 201 27.56 25.30 -16.49
CA LEU A 201 28.54 26.20 -15.90
C LEU A 201 29.93 26.04 -16.53
N MET A 202 30.36 24.81 -16.84
CA MET A 202 31.63 24.56 -17.53
C MET A 202 31.63 25.17 -18.94
N ARG A 203 30.54 25.02 -19.70
CA ARG A 203 30.42 25.60 -21.05
C ARG A 203 30.52 27.13 -21.07
N ARG A 204 29.97 27.82 -20.06
CA ARG A 204 30.09 29.29 -19.95
C ARG A 204 31.53 29.76 -19.72
N ARG A 205 32.35 28.95 -19.04
CA ARG A 205 33.74 29.31 -18.76
C ARG A 205 34.62 29.26 -20.00
N ASP A 206 34.39 28.30 -20.89
CA ASP A 206 35.23 28.11 -22.06
C ASP A 206 34.91 29.14 -23.17
N GLY A 207 33.68 29.67 -23.21
CA GLY A 207 33.31 30.78 -24.10
C GLY A 207 33.93 32.14 -23.75
N LEU A 208 34.54 32.29 -22.56
CA LEU A 208 35.16 33.55 -22.10
C LEU A 208 36.66 33.67 -22.45
N LYS A 209 37.26 32.69 -23.11
CA LYS A 209 38.70 32.69 -23.48
C LYS A 209 39.01 33.10 -24.93
N VAL A 210 38.07 33.72 -25.63
CA VAL A 210 38.32 34.31 -26.96
C VAL A 210 38.55 35.81 -26.78
N ASN A 211 39.80 36.21 -26.53
CA ASN A 211 40.39 37.55 -26.77
C ASN A 211 41.87 37.55 -26.37
#